data_AF-C1BPL5-F1
#
_entry.id   AF-C1BPL5-F1
#
_cell.length_a   1.000
_cell.length_b   1.000
_cell.length_c   1.000
_cell.angle_alpha   90.00
_cell.angle_beta   90.00
_cell.angle_gamma   90.00
#
_symmetry.space_group_name_H-M   'P 1'
#
loop_
_entity.id
_entity.type
_entity.pdbx_description
1 polymer ?
#
loop_
_entity_poly.entity_id
_entity_poly.type
_entity_poly.pdbx_seq_one_letter_code
_entity_poly.pdbx_strand_id
1 'polypeptide(L)' 'MSTQMGKLKKSYSERVGVPLSSLRFLFDGRRINDDETPKALEMEQDDVIEVYQEQSGGNEDSSSSPLPLEAIRRWDL' A
#
# COMPACT_ATOMS: atom_id res chain seq x y z
N MET A 1 12.69 16.13 -15.72
CA MET A 1 13.04 14.90 -15.00
C MET A 1 11.75 14.13 -14.77
N SER A 2 11.64 12.91 -15.26
CA SER A 2 10.44 12.08 -15.05
C SER A 2 10.76 11.11 -13.93
N THR A 3 10.14 11.26 -12.77
CA THR A 3 10.32 10.37 -11.62
C THR A 3 9.55 9.08 -11.90
N GLN A 4 10.23 7.92 -11.90
CA GLN A 4 9.56 6.63 -12.08
C GLN A 4 8.62 6.33 -10.92
N MET A 5 7.48 5.70 -11.22
CA MET A 5 6.50 5.31 -10.20
C MET A 5 7.04 4.26 -9.24
N GLY A 6 8.04 3.47 -9.64
CA GLY A 6 8.74 2.55 -8.74
C GLY A 6 9.28 3.22 -7.47
N LYS A 7 9.80 4.47 -7.56
CA LYS A 7 10.31 5.20 -6.39
C LYS A 7 9.19 5.57 -5.41
N LEU A 8 8.04 5.99 -5.92
CA LEU A 8 6.88 6.35 -5.10
C LEU A 8 6.35 5.11 -4.38
N LYS A 9 6.17 4.00 -5.11
CA LYS A 9 5.71 2.74 -4.52
C LYS A 9 6.65 2.31 -3.41
N LYS A 10 7.97 2.35 -3.66
CA LYS A 10 9.00 1.97 -2.68
C LYS A 10 8.90 2.84 -1.42
N SER A 11 8.89 4.15 -1.58
CA SER A 11 8.77 5.08 -0.44
C SER A 11 7.48 4.85 0.36
N TYR A 12 6.37 4.55 -0.32
CA TYR A 12 5.12 4.21 0.34
C TYR A 12 5.23 2.89 1.12
N SER A 13 5.74 1.83 0.50
CA SER A 13 5.95 0.51 1.11
C SER A 13 6.84 0.57 2.36
N GLU A 14 7.91 1.37 2.31
CA GLU A 14 8.82 1.58 3.44
C GLU A 14 8.15 2.35 4.57
N ARG A 15 7.27 3.31 4.25
CA ARG A 15 6.51 4.08 5.24
C ARG A 15 5.46 3.24 5.94
N VAL A 16 4.76 2.36 5.21
CA VAL A 16 3.72 1.49 5.79
C VAL A 16 4.30 0.20 6.38
N GLY A 17 5.55 -0.15 6.06
CA GLY A 17 6.19 -1.39 6.51
C GLY A 17 5.64 -2.66 5.83
N VAL A 18 4.99 -2.52 4.67
CA VAL A 18 4.37 -3.63 3.93
C VAL A 18 5.15 -3.81 2.62
N PRO A 19 5.51 -5.05 2.23
CA PRO A 19 6.22 -5.29 1.00
C PRO A 19 5.40 -4.85 -0.23
N LEU A 20 6.11 -4.27 -1.21
CA LEU A 20 5.55 -3.86 -2.51
C LEU A 20 4.76 -4.96 -3.20
N SER A 21 5.20 -6.22 -3.08
CA SER A 21 4.53 -7.37 -3.66
C SER A 21 3.14 -7.62 -3.09
N SER A 22 2.89 -7.21 -1.83
CA SER A 22 1.58 -7.29 -1.19
C SER A 22 0.78 -5.99 -1.31
N LEU A 23 1.25 -5.03 -2.12
CA LEU A 23 0.58 -3.76 -2.36
C LEU A 23 0.27 -3.62 -3.86
N ARG A 24 -0.97 -3.29 -4.15
CA ARG A 24 -1.48 -3.08 -5.49
C ARG A 24 -1.83 -1.61 -5.67
N PHE A 25 -1.04 -0.94 -6.50
CA PHE A 25 -1.23 0.46 -6.85
C PHE A 25 -2.06 0.58 -8.11
N LEU A 26 -3.15 1.33 -8.02
CA LEU A 26 -4.13 1.59 -9.06
C LEU A 26 -4.25 3.10 -9.25
N PHE A 27 -4.32 3.54 -10.49
CA PHE A 27 -4.60 4.91 -10.87
C PHE A 27 -5.69 4.87 -11.93
N ASP A 28 -6.80 5.58 -11.67
CA ASP A 28 -8.00 5.56 -12.51
C ASP A 28 -8.50 4.11 -12.81
N GLY A 29 -8.45 3.23 -11.80
CA GLY A 29 -8.78 1.81 -11.94
C GLY A 29 -7.79 0.96 -12.75
N ARG A 30 -6.73 1.54 -13.29
CA ARG A 30 -5.65 0.83 -14.02
C ARG A 30 -4.46 0.54 -13.11
N ARG A 31 -3.91 -0.66 -13.21
CA ARG A 31 -2.70 -1.04 -12.46
C ARG A 31 -1.48 -0.25 -12.97
N ILE A 32 -0.78 0.39 -12.05
CA ILE A 32 0.45 1.10 -12.35
C ILE A 32 1.62 0.10 -12.32
N ASN A 33 2.53 0.15 -13.30
CA ASN A 33 3.82 -0.58 -13.26
C ASN A 33 4.93 0.31 -12.68
N ASP A 34 6.06 -0.27 -12.30
CA ASP A 34 7.19 0.50 -11.72
C ASP A 34 7.95 1.32 -12.78
N ASP A 35 7.99 0.85 -14.02
CA ASP A 35 8.60 1.54 -15.17
C ASP A 35 7.74 2.71 -15.69
N GLU A 36 6.45 2.72 -15.33
CA GLU A 36 5.54 3.80 -15.70
C GLU A 36 5.98 5.13 -15.06
N THR A 37 5.67 6.21 -15.75
CA THR A 37 5.97 7.57 -15.29
C THR A 37 4.67 8.36 -15.12
N PRO A 38 4.64 9.37 -14.23
CA PRO A 38 3.46 10.21 -14.04
C PRO A 38 3.01 10.83 -15.36
N LYS A 39 3.96 11.25 -16.20
CA LYS A 39 3.66 11.77 -17.54
C LYS A 39 2.99 10.75 -18.46
N ALA A 40 3.35 9.48 -18.38
CA ALA A 40 2.75 8.41 -19.21
C ALA A 40 1.34 8.02 -18.73
N LEU A 41 1.09 8.20 -17.43
CA LEU A 41 -0.22 8.00 -16.82
C LEU A 41 -1.08 9.27 -16.85
N GLU A 42 -0.57 10.35 -17.49
CA GLU A 42 -1.22 11.67 -17.52
C GLU A 42 -1.55 12.21 -16.12
N MET A 43 -0.73 11.84 -15.13
CA MET A 43 -0.91 12.25 -13.75
C MET A 43 -0.52 13.71 -13.55
N GLU A 44 -1.40 14.45 -12.89
CA GLU A 44 -1.23 15.83 -12.46
C GLU A 44 -0.81 15.93 -10.98
N GLN A 45 -0.46 17.15 -10.58
CA GLN A 45 -0.22 17.46 -9.18
C GLN A 45 -1.60 17.51 -8.48
N ASP A 46 -1.74 16.75 -7.39
CA ASP A 46 -2.99 16.49 -6.63
C ASP A 46 -3.73 15.18 -6.99
N ASP A 47 -3.25 14.44 -7.99
CA ASP A 47 -3.81 13.13 -8.32
C ASP A 47 -3.60 12.08 -7.22
N VAL A 48 -4.61 11.20 -7.07
CA VAL A 48 -4.65 10.17 -6.04
C VAL A 48 -4.38 8.80 -6.63
N ILE A 49 -3.42 8.08 -6.05
CA ILE A 49 -3.16 6.66 -6.34
C ILE A 49 -3.89 5.84 -5.28
N GLU A 50 -4.76 4.94 -5.73
CA GLU A 50 -5.41 3.96 -4.86
C GLU A 50 -4.44 2.81 -4.57
N VAL A 51 -4.28 2.46 -3.30
CA VAL A 51 -3.41 1.36 -2.87
C VAL A 51 -4.23 0.32 -2.13
N TYR A 52 -4.27 -0.89 -2.67
CA TYR A 52 -4.95 -2.04 -2.06
C TYR A 52 -3.90 -3.01 -1.55
N GLN A 53 -4.10 -3.58 -0.36
CA GLN A 53 -3.26 -4.66 0.10
C GLN A 53 -3.71 -5.95 -0.59
N GLU A 54 -2.84 -6.55 -1.40
CA GLU A 54 -3.08 -7.89 -1.93
C GLU A 54 -2.94 -8.84 -0.75
N GLN A 55 -4.06 -9.46 -0.36
CA GLN A 55 -4.18 -10.31 0.82
C GLN A 55 -3.27 -11.54 0.68
N SER A 56 -2.01 -11.38 1.03
CA SER A 56 -1.00 -12.43 1.12
C SER A 56 -1.09 -13.03 2.52
N GLY A 57 -2.00 -13.99 2.74
CA GLY A 57 -2.07 -14.89 3.91
C GLY A 57 -1.92 -14.23 5.30
N GLY A 58 -2.98 -14.08 6.08
CA GLY A 58 -3.47 -15.24 6.84
C GLY A 58 -2.46 -15.69 7.90
N ASN A 59 -2.21 -14.88 8.94
CA ASN A 59 -1.83 -15.45 10.24
C ASN A 59 -3.14 -15.90 10.92
N GLU A 60 -3.63 -17.06 10.50
CA GLU A 60 -4.45 -17.90 11.37
C GLU A 60 -3.52 -18.47 12.45
N ASP A 61 -3.19 -17.66 13.47
CA ASP A 61 -3.12 -18.26 14.80
C ASP A 61 -4.57 -18.52 15.19
N SER A 62 -4.97 -19.79 15.04
CA SER A 62 -6.28 -20.33 15.39
C SER A 62 -6.51 -20.23 16.90
N SER A 63 -6.65 -19.01 17.44
CA SER A 63 -7.18 -18.74 18.77
C SER A 63 -7.47 -17.26 19.08
N SER A 64 -7.15 -16.30 18.21
CA SER A 64 -7.30 -14.88 18.56
C SER A 64 -8.00 -14.05 17.49
N SER A 65 -9.26 -13.72 17.76
CA SER A 65 -10.12 -12.80 17.02
C SER A 65 -9.38 -11.54 16.53
N PRO A 66 -9.64 -11.04 15.30
CA PRO A 66 -8.99 -9.85 14.78
C PRO A 66 -9.46 -8.63 15.58
N LEU A 67 -8.62 -8.13 16.47
CA LEU A 67 -8.86 -6.85 17.10
C LEU A 67 -8.35 -5.73 16.16
N PRO A 68 -9.10 -4.63 15.99
CA PRO A 68 -8.60 -3.47 15.28
C PRO A 68 -7.34 -2.93 15.97
N LEU A 69 -6.47 -2.29 15.18
CA LEU A 69 -5.14 -1.74 15.54
C LEU A 69 -5.18 -0.67 16.67
N GLU A 70 -6.35 -0.41 17.26
CA GLU A 70 -6.63 0.58 18.30
C GLU A 70 -6.98 -0.02 19.67
N ALA A 71 -6.87 -1.35 19.84
CA ALA A 71 -7.18 -2.00 21.11
C ALA A 71 -6.01 -1.93 22.11
N ILE A 72 -5.62 -0.72 22.55
CA ILE A 72 -4.87 -0.55 23.80
C ILE A 72 -5.86 -0.84 24.93
N ARG A 73 -5.92 -2.11 25.37
CA ARG A 73 -6.63 -2.45 26.61
C ARG A 73 -5.82 -1.94 27.79
N ARG A 74 -6.22 -0.75 28.25
CA ARG A 74 -5.85 -0.08 29.50
C ARG A 74 -6.27 -0.91 30.74
N TRP A 75 -5.92 -2.19 30.85
CA TRP A 75 -6.16 -3.05 32.03
C TRP A 75 -5.21 -4.27 32.11
N ASP A 76 -4.04 -4.26 31.46
CA ASP A 76 -2.94 -5.11 31.91
C ASP A 76 -2.23 -4.36 33.05
N LEU A 77 -2.20 -4.97 34.23
CA LEU A 77 -1.92 -4.41 35.56
C LEU A 77 -0.70 -3.47 35.64
#